data_AF-A0A7Y6PQR9-F1
#
_entry.id   AF-A0A7Y6PQR9-F1
#
_cell.length_a   1.000
_cell.length_b   1.000
_cell.length_c   1.000
_cell.angle_alpha   90.00
_cell.angle_beta   90.00
_cell.angle_gamma   90.00
#
_symmetry.space_group_name_H-M   'P 1'
#
loop_
_entity.id
_entity.type
_entity.pdbx_description
1 polymer ?
#
loop_
_entity_poly.entity_id
_entity_poly.type
_entity_poly.pdbx_seq_one_letter_code
_entity_poly.pdbx_strand_id
1 'polypeptide(L)'
;MPYAVQVEFRTASSFLVAYSVNLSRGGLFLETDVDVPAGSPMTLDFTVPNAGTTSLNGIVAWRRGPGDAEGGPPGIGVEFQDVAPQLGTLIDRLVSGFRGVQVLLLSGDRQDRTSLARSIKSIIATAEITQAADSNVASTVLTHEIDVAIVDVDFDLEGGLAILRAAKEQSPRVPTIALTSNTTYREQAIAAGADEILPNPPPFADLQVVLVRALGKPVAIRAAQPG
;
A
#
# COMPACT_ATOMS: atom_id res chain seq x y z
N MET A 1 15.74 -27.05 -5.60
CA MET A 1 16.15 -25.95 -4.71
C MET A 1 14.89 -25.18 -4.36
N PRO A 2 14.60 -24.87 -3.08
CA PRO A 2 13.45 -24.05 -2.74
C PRO A 2 13.66 -22.61 -3.24
N TYR A 3 12.65 -22.03 -3.87
CA TYR A 3 12.67 -20.62 -4.22
C TYR A 3 12.53 -19.77 -2.95
N ALA A 4 13.20 -18.63 -2.88
CA ALA A 4 13.06 -17.74 -1.73
C ALA A 4 12.85 -16.30 -2.20
N VAL A 5 11.91 -15.62 -1.56
CA VAL A 5 11.57 -14.23 -1.86
C VAL A 5 11.52 -13.43 -0.58
N GLN A 6 12.28 -12.34 -0.53
CA GLN A 6 12.19 -11.34 0.53
C GLN A 6 11.10 -10.35 0.20
N VAL A 7 10.16 -10.16 1.13
CA VAL A 7 9.03 -9.23 1.02
C VAL A 7 9.16 -8.20 2.14
N GLU A 8 9.44 -6.96 1.78
CA GLU A 8 9.61 -5.87 2.74
C GLU A 8 8.37 -4.98 2.77
N PHE A 9 7.85 -4.71 3.96
CA PHE A 9 6.72 -3.80 4.17
C PHE A 9 7.18 -2.46 4.71
N ARG A 10 6.46 -1.40 4.33
CA ARG A 10 6.78 -0.03 4.75
C ARG A 10 6.60 0.19 6.25
N THR A 11 5.52 -0.36 6.80
CA THR A 11 5.06 -0.16 8.18
C THR A 11 4.34 -1.39 8.69
N ALA A 12 4.15 -1.45 10.01
CA ALA A 12 3.29 -2.44 10.65
C ALA A 12 1.84 -2.39 10.10
N SER A 13 1.29 -1.18 9.93
CA SER A 13 -0.04 -0.95 9.35
C SER A 13 -0.17 -1.56 7.96
N SER A 14 0.83 -1.35 7.10
CA SER A 14 0.87 -1.89 5.74
C SER A 14 0.80 -3.42 5.72
N PHE A 15 1.58 -4.08 6.59
CA PHE A 15 1.51 -5.54 6.76
C PHE A 15 0.14 -6.01 7.27
N LEU A 16 -0.44 -5.35 8.28
CA LEU A 16 -1.73 -5.74 8.85
C LEU A 16 -2.89 -5.57 7.86
N VAL A 17 -2.84 -4.54 7.01
CA VAL A 17 -3.81 -4.34 5.92
C VAL A 17 -3.65 -5.43 4.87
N ALA A 18 -2.42 -5.70 4.41
CA ALA A 18 -2.15 -6.78 3.47
C ALA A 18 -2.59 -8.15 4.02
N TYR A 19 -2.36 -8.38 5.33
CA TYR A 19 -2.77 -9.58 6.05
C TYR A 19 -4.29 -9.76 6.06
N SER A 20 -5.02 -8.70 6.39
CA SER A 20 -6.49 -8.75 6.48
C SER A 20 -7.14 -9.08 5.14
N VAL A 21 -6.58 -8.57 4.03
CA VAL A 21 -7.18 -8.66 2.69
C VAL A 21 -6.79 -9.93 1.95
N ASN A 22 -5.52 -10.33 2.04
CA ASN A 22 -4.97 -11.43 1.26
C ASN A 22 -4.59 -12.64 2.12
N LEU A 23 -3.83 -12.44 3.21
CA LEU A 23 -3.25 -13.56 3.97
C LEU A 23 -4.27 -14.32 4.82
N SER A 24 -5.38 -13.69 5.24
CA SER A 24 -6.46 -14.35 6.00
C SER A 24 -7.17 -15.47 5.21
N ARG A 25 -7.00 -15.53 3.89
CA ARG A 25 -7.57 -16.54 2.98
C ARG A 25 -6.57 -17.65 2.63
N GLY A 26 -5.42 -17.71 3.29
CA GLY A 26 -4.43 -18.77 3.11
C GLY A 26 -3.40 -18.52 2.01
N GLY A 27 -3.30 -17.30 1.47
CA GLY A 27 -2.29 -17.01 0.44
C GLY A 27 -1.93 -15.53 0.28
N LEU A 28 -0.95 -15.25 -0.58
CA LEU A 28 -0.46 -13.92 -0.90
C LEU A 28 -0.19 -13.81 -2.39
N PHE A 29 -0.68 -12.74 -3.01
CA PHE A 29 -0.25 -12.35 -4.35
C PHE A 29 0.98 -11.44 -4.25
N LEU A 30 2.03 -11.79 -4.98
CA LEU A 30 3.25 -11.02 -5.10
C LEU A 30 3.34 -10.45 -6.52
N GLU A 31 3.28 -9.13 -6.64
CA GLU A 31 3.59 -8.43 -7.91
C GLU A 31 5.09 -8.56 -8.18
N THR A 32 5.47 -9.34 -9.18
CA THR A 32 6.88 -9.64 -9.49
C THR A 32 7.02 -10.17 -10.90
N ASP A 33 8.15 -9.86 -11.54
CA ASP A 33 8.53 -10.43 -12.84
C ASP A 33 9.28 -11.77 -12.71
N VAL A 34 9.48 -12.26 -11.47
CA VAL A 34 10.15 -13.54 -11.23
C VAL A 34 9.27 -14.67 -11.72
N ASP A 35 9.75 -15.42 -12.72
CA ASP A 35 9.08 -16.60 -13.23
C ASP A 35 9.37 -17.83 -12.35
N VAL A 36 8.49 -18.07 -11.37
CA VAL A 36 8.53 -19.28 -10.52
C VAL A 36 7.40 -20.22 -10.93
N PRO A 37 7.67 -21.45 -11.41
CA PRO A 37 6.63 -22.37 -11.87
C PRO A 37 5.57 -22.70 -10.81
N ALA A 38 4.31 -22.85 -11.24
CA ALA A 38 3.24 -23.33 -10.36
C ALA A 38 3.58 -24.72 -9.77
N GLY A 39 3.20 -24.95 -8.51
CA GLY A 39 3.57 -26.13 -7.74
C GLY A 39 4.95 -26.05 -7.08
N SER A 40 5.75 -25.03 -7.37
CA SER A 40 7.08 -24.89 -6.76
C SER A 40 6.99 -24.51 -5.28
N PRO A 41 7.75 -25.18 -4.39
CA PRO A 41 7.88 -24.73 -3.01
C PRO A 41 8.67 -23.44 -2.94
N MET A 42 8.18 -22.51 -2.13
CA MET A 42 8.76 -21.20 -1.93
C MET A 42 8.76 -20.79 -0.45
N THR A 43 9.86 -20.18 -0.01
CA THR A 43 9.97 -19.51 1.27
C THR A 43 9.78 -18.01 1.08
N LEU A 44 8.92 -17.40 1.90
CA LEU A 44 8.64 -15.98 1.92
C LEU A 44 9.19 -15.37 3.20
N ASP A 45 10.19 -14.51 3.08
CA ASP A 45 10.79 -13.80 4.20
C ASP A 45 10.18 -12.41 4.33
N PHE A 46 9.21 -12.28 5.24
CA PHE A 46 8.55 -11.01 5.53
C PHE A 46 9.41 -10.16 6.46
N THR A 47 9.81 -8.98 6.01
CA THR A 47 10.50 -7.99 6.84
C THR A 47 9.54 -6.85 7.14
N VAL A 48 9.21 -6.67 8.42
CA VAL A 48 8.31 -5.61 8.89
C VAL A 48 9.06 -4.72 9.89
N PRO A 49 9.06 -3.39 9.71
CA PRO A 49 9.70 -2.47 10.63
C PRO A 49 9.23 -2.67 12.07
N ASN A 50 10.18 -2.64 13.00
CA ASN A 50 9.97 -2.83 14.45
C ASN A 50 9.42 -4.20 14.88
N ALA A 51 9.21 -5.15 13.95
CA ALA A 51 8.79 -6.52 14.27
C ALA A 51 9.76 -7.61 13.80
N GLY A 52 10.70 -7.26 12.91
CA GLY A 52 11.77 -8.14 12.44
C GLY A 52 11.36 -8.97 11.23
N THR A 53 12.14 -10.02 10.96
CA THR A 53 11.93 -10.92 9.81
C THR A 53 11.19 -12.18 10.25
N THR A 54 10.24 -12.66 9.45
CA THR A 54 9.53 -13.93 9.66
C THR A 54 9.40 -14.68 8.35
N SER A 55 9.80 -15.95 8.35
CA SER A 55 9.75 -16.81 7.17
C SER A 55 8.50 -17.67 7.19
N LEU A 56 7.76 -17.71 6.08
CA LEU A 56 6.66 -18.65 5.85
C LEU A 56 6.98 -19.54 4.65
N ASN A 57 6.49 -20.78 4.69
CA ASN A 57 6.57 -21.68 3.56
C ASN A 57 5.23 -21.71 2.82
N GLY A 58 5.30 -21.72 1.50
CA GLY A 58 4.14 -21.81 0.62
C GLY A 58 4.46 -22.50 -0.70
N ILE A 59 3.41 -22.69 -1.50
CA ILE A 59 3.49 -23.20 -2.87
C ILE A 59 3.00 -22.13 -3.82
N VAL A 60 3.64 -21.98 -4.97
CA VAL A 60 3.10 -21.16 -6.05
C VAL A 60 1.83 -21.81 -6.59
N ALA A 61 0.66 -21.27 -6.26
CA ALA A 61 -0.63 -21.78 -6.67
C ALA A 61 -0.94 -21.43 -8.13
N TRP A 62 -0.60 -20.21 -8.55
CA TRP A 62 -0.82 -19.72 -9.92
C TRP A 62 0.15 -18.60 -10.26
N ARG A 63 0.26 -18.28 -11.55
CA ARG A 63 1.12 -17.23 -12.09
C ARG A 63 0.33 -16.37 -13.06
N ARG A 64 0.69 -15.10 -13.14
CA ARG A 64 0.20 -14.17 -14.16
C ARG A 64 1.38 -13.55 -14.87
N GLY A 65 1.44 -13.73 -16.18
CA GLY A 65 2.48 -13.17 -17.03
C GLY A 65 2.14 -11.77 -17.56
N PRO A 66 3.13 -11.04 -18.09
CA PRO A 66 2.88 -9.79 -18.78
C PRO A 66 2.05 -10.05 -20.04
N GLY A 67 0.84 -9.47 -20.10
CA GLY A 67 -0.07 -9.58 -21.25
C GLY A 67 -1.22 -10.59 -21.11
N ASP A 68 -1.40 -11.23 -19.95
CA ASP A 68 -2.58 -12.07 -19.70
C ASP A 68 -3.88 -11.24 -19.76
N ALA A 69 -4.88 -11.78 -20.46
CA ALA A 69 -6.11 -11.08 -20.87
C ALA A 69 -7.01 -10.58 -19.72
N GLU A 70 -6.74 -10.98 -18.47
CA GLU A 70 -7.50 -10.56 -17.27
C GLU A 70 -6.93 -9.31 -16.55
N GLY A 71 -5.94 -8.61 -17.12
CA GLY A 71 -5.77 -7.17 -16.87
C GLY A 71 -5.21 -6.74 -15.50
N GLY A 72 -4.23 -7.48 -14.94
CA GLY A 72 -3.52 -7.07 -13.73
C GLY A 72 -2.00 -7.17 -13.86
N PRO A 73 -1.23 -6.59 -12.93
CA PRO A 73 0.23 -6.64 -12.96
C PRO A 73 0.74 -8.09 -12.93
N PRO A 74 1.91 -8.38 -13.56
CA PRO A 74 2.52 -9.70 -13.51
C PRO A 74 2.85 -10.08 -12.06
N GLY A 75 2.79 -11.37 -11.77
CA GLY A 75 3.05 -11.84 -10.42
C GLY A 75 2.73 -13.30 -10.18
N ILE A 76 2.91 -13.72 -8.94
CA ILE A 76 2.67 -15.08 -8.49
C ILE A 76 1.72 -15.10 -7.30
N GLY A 77 0.75 -16.01 -7.35
CA GLY A 77 -0.12 -16.33 -6.22
C GLY A 77 0.50 -17.45 -5.41
N VAL A 78 0.68 -17.23 -4.11
CA VAL A 78 1.33 -18.16 -3.20
C VAL A 78 0.33 -18.63 -2.16
N GLU A 79 0.15 -19.93 -2.01
CA GLU A 79 -0.67 -20.53 -0.97
C GLU A 79 0.23 -21.01 0.18
N PHE A 80 -0.11 -20.65 1.42
CA PHE A 80 0.66 -21.04 2.60
C PHE A 80 0.32 -22.47 2.99
N GLN A 81 1.34 -23.32 3.18
CA GLN A 81 1.10 -24.72 3.56
C GLN A 81 0.86 -24.90 5.07
N ASP A 82 1.40 -24.01 5.88
CA ASP A 82 1.17 -23.96 7.32
C ASP A 82 1.11 -22.49 7.74
N VAL A 83 0.01 -22.06 8.36
CA VAL A 83 -0.07 -20.76 9.04
C VAL A 83 0.75 -20.89 10.32
N ALA A 84 2.06 -20.84 10.16
CA ALA A 84 3.01 -21.25 11.16
C ALA A 84 2.81 -20.43 12.46
N PRO A 85 2.99 -21.00 13.67
CA PRO A 85 2.89 -20.26 14.95
C PRO A 85 3.68 -18.95 14.99
N GLN A 86 4.73 -18.85 14.16
CA GLN A 86 5.55 -17.68 13.91
C GLN A 86 4.74 -16.50 13.35
N LEU A 87 3.77 -16.74 12.46
CA LEU A 87 2.89 -15.70 11.92
C LEU A 87 1.96 -15.15 13.01
N GLY A 88 1.37 -16.03 13.82
CA GLY A 88 0.56 -15.61 14.97
C GLY A 88 1.36 -14.72 15.93
N THR A 89 2.57 -15.15 16.28
CA THR A 89 3.48 -14.37 17.14
C THR A 89 3.89 -13.04 16.52
N LEU A 90 4.06 -12.97 15.20
CA LEU A 90 4.31 -11.72 14.48
C LEU A 90 3.09 -10.79 14.58
N ILE A 91 1.89 -11.31 14.30
CA ILE A 91 0.64 -10.54 14.37
C ILE A 91 0.43 -10.01 15.78
N ASP A 92 0.57 -10.84 16.82
CA ASP A 92 0.39 -10.42 18.21
C ASP A 92 1.31 -9.27 18.59
N ARG A 93 2.58 -9.33 18.16
CA ARG A 93 3.55 -8.25 18.36
C ARG A 93 3.14 -6.98 17.62
N LEU A 94 2.74 -7.10 16.36
CA LEU A 94 2.32 -5.95 15.54
C LEU A 94 1.06 -5.27 16.10
N VAL A 95 0.07 -6.06 16.51
CA VAL A 95 -1.19 -5.57 17.08
C VAL A 95 -0.94 -4.85 18.42
N SER A 96 -0.01 -5.34 19.24
CA SER A 96 0.30 -4.73 20.54
C SER A 96 0.78 -3.27 20.46
N GLY A 97 1.44 -2.89 19.36
CA GLY A 97 1.95 -1.54 19.10
C GLY A 97 1.11 -0.74 18.10
N PHE A 98 0.00 -1.29 17.61
CA PHE A 98 -0.77 -0.69 16.52
C PHE A 98 -1.51 0.56 16.98
N ARG A 99 -1.18 1.71 16.38
CA ARG A 99 -1.79 3.02 16.68
C ARG A 99 -2.81 3.48 15.63
N GLY A 100 -3.20 2.58 14.74
CA GLY A 100 -4.03 2.94 13.60
C GLY A 100 -3.22 3.33 12.36
N VAL A 101 -3.90 3.34 11.22
CA VAL A 101 -3.31 3.69 9.92
C VAL A 101 -3.19 5.20 9.81
N GLN A 102 -1.99 5.74 9.67
CA GLN A 102 -1.78 7.20 9.60
C GLN A 102 -2.06 7.70 8.17
N VAL A 103 -3.09 8.52 8.01
CA VAL A 103 -3.50 9.04 6.70
C VAL A 103 -3.34 10.56 6.68
N LEU A 104 -2.58 11.09 5.71
CA LEU A 104 -2.59 12.52 5.41
C LEU A 104 -3.68 12.81 4.38
N LEU A 105 -4.55 13.78 4.64
CA LEU A 105 -5.56 14.25 3.69
C LEU A 105 -5.36 15.75 3.41
N LEU A 106 -4.93 16.09 2.20
CA LEU A 106 -4.89 17.45 1.69
C LEU A 106 -6.14 17.74 0.85
N SER A 107 -6.96 18.71 1.25
CA SER A 107 -8.03 19.28 0.42
C SER A 107 -8.41 20.66 0.94
N GLY A 108 -8.71 21.60 0.04
CA GLY A 108 -9.00 23.00 0.40
C GLY A 108 -10.37 23.17 1.09
N ASP A 109 -11.38 22.42 0.67
CA ASP A 109 -12.74 22.58 1.18
C ASP A 109 -12.99 21.77 2.48
N ARG A 110 -13.65 22.41 3.46
CA ARG A 110 -13.91 21.79 4.77
C ARG A 110 -14.93 20.67 4.70
N GLN A 111 -15.97 20.81 3.87
CA GLN A 111 -17.01 19.81 3.71
C GLN A 111 -16.48 18.57 2.98
N ASP A 112 -15.63 18.77 1.98
CA ASP A 112 -14.93 17.71 1.25
C ASP A 112 -14.00 16.94 2.18
N ARG A 113 -13.13 17.64 2.94
CA ARG A 113 -12.28 17.00 3.96
C ARG A 113 -13.08 16.18 4.96
N THR A 114 -14.20 16.71 5.45
CA THR A 114 -15.04 16.01 6.43
C THR A 114 -15.70 14.77 5.84
N SER A 115 -16.17 14.85 4.60
CA SER A 115 -16.88 13.74 3.94
C SER A 115 -15.93 12.63 3.52
N LEU A 116 -14.77 12.99 2.97
CA LEU A 116 -13.74 12.03 2.61
C LEU A 116 -13.12 11.37 3.85
N ALA A 117 -12.88 12.12 4.92
CA ALA A 117 -12.43 11.55 6.19
C ALA A 117 -13.41 10.50 6.75
N ARG A 118 -14.73 10.76 6.63
CA ARG A 118 -15.76 9.78 7.02
C ARG A 118 -15.70 8.53 6.15
N SER A 119 -15.55 8.67 4.83
CA SER A 119 -15.41 7.52 3.92
C SER A 119 -14.18 6.69 4.25
N ILE A 120 -13.02 7.31 4.49
CA ILE A 120 -11.78 6.64 4.90
C ILE A 120 -11.98 5.89 6.22
N LYS A 121 -12.55 6.53 7.25
CA LYS A 121 -12.87 5.88 8.53
C LYS A 121 -13.87 4.72 8.37
N SER A 122 -14.78 4.79 7.41
CA SER A 122 -15.70 3.68 7.12
C SER A 122 -15.01 2.48 6.47
N ILE A 123 -13.93 2.72 5.71
CA ILE A 123 -13.13 1.65 5.07
C ILE A 123 -12.15 1.06 6.09
N ILE A 124 -11.47 1.93 6.85
CA ILE A 124 -10.48 1.57 7.86
C ILE A 124 -10.84 2.30 9.16
N ALA A 125 -11.58 1.63 10.05
CA ALA A 125 -12.06 2.21 11.31
C ALA A 125 -10.93 2.79 12.18
N THR A 126 -9.74 2.20 12.09
CA THR A 126 -8.55 2.58 12.85
C THR A 126 -7.70 3.65 12.15
N ALA A 127 -8.12 4.21 11.01
CA ALA A 127 -7.31 5.21 10.31
C ALA A 127 -7.26 6.54 11.07
N GLU A 128 -6.09 7.01 11.49
CA GLU A 128 -5.91 8.33 12.08
C GLU A 128 -5.61 9.35 10.99
N ILE A 129 -6.54 10.30 10.78
CA ILE A 129 -6.54 11.19 9.62
C ILE A 129 -6.04 12.57 10.02
N THR A 130 -4.84 12.91 9.56
CA THR A 130 -4.30 14.27 9.64
C THR A 130 -4.79 15.07 8.45
N GLN A 131 -5.66 16.04 8.70
CA GLN A 131 -6.24 16.89 7.66
C GLN A 131 -5.43 18.17 7.48
N ALA A 132 -5.03 18.47 6.25
CA ALA A 132 -4.36 19.70 5.86
C ALA A 132 -5.28 20.51 4.93
N ALA A 133 -5.44 21.80 5.22
CA ALA A 133 -6.25 22.72 4.41
C ALA A 133 -5.44 23.39 3.29
N ASP A 134 -4.11 23.30 3.35
CA ASP A 134 -3.18 23.86 2.39
C ASP A 134 -1.88 23.03 2.35
N SER A 135 -1.09 23.28 1.30
CA SER A 135 0.15 22.55 1.01
C SER A 135 1.26 22.80 2.04
N ASN A 136 1.30 23.95 2.71
CA ASN A 136 2.31 24.22 3.75
C ASN A 136 2.05 23.41 5.03
N VAL A 137 0.78 23.29 5.42
CA VAL A 137 0.37 22.42 6.52
C VAL A 137 0.68 20.97 6.15
N ALA A 138 0.30 20.53 4.94
CA ALA A 138 0.57 19.18 4.48
C ALA A 138 2.06 18.84 4.46
N SER A 139 2.93 19.75 3.99
CA SER A 139 4.37 19.51 3.95
C SER A 139 4.98 19.39 5.34
N THR A 140 4.44 20.13 6.33
CA THR A 140 4.92 20.12 7.71
C THR A 140 4.61 18.79 8.40
N VAL A 141 3.45 18.20 8.12
CA VAL A 141 2.98 16.96 8.76
C VAL A 141 3.35 15.70 7.96
N LEU A 142 3.80 15.85 6.71
CA LEU A 142 4.24 14.73 5.88
C LEU A 142 5.57 14.20 6.41
N THR A 143 5.49 13.09 7.14
CA THR A 143 6.65 12.37 7.67
C THR A 143 6.64 10.93 7.18
N HIS A 144 7.72 10.20 7.47
CA HIS A 144 7.77 8.77 7.24
C HIS A 144 6.77 7.95 8.09
N GLU A 145 6.11 8.54 9.10
CA GLU A 145 5.06 7.85 9.87
C GLU A 145 3.74 7.78 9.13
N ILE A 146 3.50 8.66 8.14
CA ILE A 146 2.30 8.62 7.30
C ILE A 146 2.31 7.33 6.46
N ASP A 147 1.25 6.53 6.58
CA ASP A 147 1.08 5.28 5.85
C ASP A 147 0.62 5.53 4.41
N VAL A 148 -0.20 6.57 4.17
CA VAL A 148 -0.66 7.00 2.84
C VAL A 148 -1.07 8.47 2.85
N ALA A 149 -0.80 9.18 1.76
CA ALA A 149 -1.27 10.55 1.54
C ALA A 149 -2.33 10.60 0.45
N ILE A 150 -3.46 11.24 0.72
CA ILE A 150 -4.54 11.53 -0.24
C ILE A 150 -4.50 13.01 -0.53
N VAL A 151 -4.33 13.37 -1.80
CA VAL A 151 -3.99 14.73 -2.23
C VAL A 151 -5.01 15.20 -3.25
N ASP A 152 -5.86 16.15 -2.87
CA ASP A 152 -6.71 16.89 -3.79
C ASP A 152 -5.85 17.85 -4.62
N VAL A 153 -5.84 17.64 -5.93
CA VAL A 153 -5.02 18.42 -6.89
C VAL A 153 -5.86 19.51 -7.57
N ASP A 154 -7.19 19.45 -7.46
CA ASP A 154 -8.08 20.38 -8.17
C ASP A 154 -8.11 21.78 -7.54
N PHE A 155 -7.88 21.89 -6.22
CA PHE A 155 -7.93 23.18 -5.52
C PHE A 155 -6.60 23.97 -5.56
N ASP A 156 -5.46 23.28 -5.47
CA ASP A 156 -4.11 23.83 -5.49
C ASP A 156 -3.20 22.86 -6.25
N LEU A 157 -3.09 23.06 -7.57
CA LEU A 157 -2.30 22.19 -8.43
C LEU A 157 -0.83 22.19 -8.01
N GLU A 158 -0.21 23.35 -7.86
CA GLU A 158 1.23 23.44 -7.57
C GLU A 158 1.56 22.84 -6.20
N GLY A 159 0.77 23.18 -5.18
CA GLY A 159 0.93 22.61 -3.85
C GLY A 159 0.64 21.11 -3.79
N GLY A 160 -0.40 20.65 -4.48
CA GLY A 160 -0.72 19.22 -4.60
C GLY A 160 0.45 18.44 -5.23
N LEU A 161 0.98 18.91 -6.37
CA LEU A 161 2.13 18.29 -7.02
C LEU A 161 3.39 18.34 -6.14
N ALA A 162 3.59 19.40 -5.35
CA ALA A 162 4.71 19.48 -4.41
C ALA A 162 4.61 18.41 -3.32
N ILE A 163 3.42 18.16 -2.77
CA ILE A 163 3.19 17.10 -1.78
C ILE A 163 3.42 15.71 -2.37
N LEU A 164 2.95 15.47 -3.60
CA LEU A 164 3.20 14.20 -4.30
C LEU A 164 4.70 13.92 -4.43
N ARG A 165 5.49 14.91 -4.84
CA ARG A 165 6.97 14.78 -4.96
C ARG A 165 7.62 14.56 -3.59
N ALA A 166 7.25 15.36 -2.59
CA ALA A 166 7.80 15.26 -1.24
C ALA A 166 7.53 13.89 -0.61
N ALA A 167 6.40 13.26 -0.92
CA ALA A 167 6.09 11.90 -0.46
C ALA A 167 7.04 10.85 -1.05
N LYS A 168 7.52 11.05 -2.28
CA LYS A 168 8.53 10.17 -2.94
C LYS A 168 9.95 10.39 -2.43
N GLU A 169 10.21 11.52 -1.79
CA GLU A 169 11.49 11.84 -1.17
C GLU A 169 11.60 11.27 0.25
N GLN A 170 10.47 10.88 0.87
CA GLN A 170 10.50 10.17 2.15
C GLN A 170 11.26 8.85 2.03
N SER A 171 11.92 8.44 3.11
CA SER A 171 12.61 7.16 3.21
C SER A 171 12.10 6.41 4.45
N PRO A 172 11.24 5.39 4.29
CA PRO A 172 10.68 4.89 3.03
C PRO A 172 9.64 5.83 2.38
N ARG A 173 9.52 5.75 1.04
CA ARG A 173 8.56 6.56 0.26
C ARG A 173 7.14 6.39 0.79
N VAL A 174 6.38 7.47 0.87
CA VAL A 174 4.97 7.43 1.27
C VAL A 174 4.12 7.20 0.01
N PRO A 175 3.22 6.20 -0.01
CA PRO A 175 2.31 6.01 -1.12
C PRO A 175 1.27 7.15 -1.18
N THR A 176 0.88 7.53 -2.39
CA THR A 176 0.06 8.71 -2.66
C THR A 176 -1.11 8.39 -3.57
N ILE A 177 -2.29 8.91 -3.24
CA ILE A 177 -3.50 8.87 -4.06
C ILE A 177 -3.87 10.31 -4.43
N ALA A 178 -3.77 10.66 -5.70
CA ALA A 178 -4.19 11.97 -6.19
C ALA A 178 -5.69 11.97 -6.54
N LEU A 179 -6.40 13.01 -6.14
CA LEU A 179 -7.81 13.23 -6.48
C LEU A 179 -7.90 14.37 -7.48
N THR A 180 -8.45 14.10 -8.66
CA THR A 180 -8.69 15.12 -9.67
C THR A 180 -9.76 14.72 -10.68
N SER A 181 -10.62 15.67 -11.03
CA SER A 181 -11.58 15.55 -12.14
C SER A 181 -11.06 16.16 -13.45
N ASN A 182 -9.88 16.78 -13.43
CA ASN A 182 -9.25 17.41 -14.60
C ASN A 182 -8.23 16.46 -15.26
N THR A 183 -8.38 16.23 -16.56
CA THR A 183 -7.50 15.32 -17.34
C THR A 183 -6.06 15.84 -17.44
N THR A 184 -5.87 17.15 -17.56
CA THR A 184 -4.54 17.76 -17.57
C THR A 184 -3.86 17.64 -16.21
N TYR A 185 -4.60 17.83 -15.11
CA TYR A 185 -4.04 17.70 -13.75
C TYR A 185 -3.72 16.26 -13.42
N ARG A 186 -4.52 15.30 -13.93
CA ARG A 186 -4.20 13.87 -13.89
C ARG A 186 -2.84 13.58 -14.50
N GLU A 187 -2.58 14.05 -15.73
CA GLU A 187 -1.28 13.83 -16.39
C GLU A 187 -0.12 14.43 -15.58
N GLN A 188 -0.32 15.61 -15.00
CA GLN A 188 0.69 16.26 -14.15
C GLN A 188 0.90 15.51 -12.83
N ALA A 189 -0.14 14.97 -12.21
CA ALA A 189 -0.05 14.15 -11.01
C ALA A 189 0.71 12.85 -11.27
N ILE A 190 0.48 12.20 -12.43
CA ILE A 190 1.28 11.05 -12.88
C ILE A 190 2.75 11.46 -13.02
N ALA A 191 3.03 12.56 -13.71
CA ALA A 191 4.38 13.05 -13.91
C ALA A 191 5.09 13.44 -12.59
N ALA A 192 4.34 13.87 -11.57
CA ALA A 192 4.84 14.12 -10.22
C ALA A 192 5.05 12.85 -9.38
N GLY A 193 4.63 11.68 -9.89
CA GLY A 193 4.88 10.38 -9.27
C GLY A 193 3.74 9.86 -8.40
N ALA A 194 2.49 10.30 -8.60
CA ALA A 194 1.34 9.69 -7.93
C ALA A 194 1.31 8.16 -8.19
N ASP A 195 1.14 7.35 -7.13
CA ASP A 195 0.99 5.89 -7.29
C ASP A 195 -0.40 5.54 -7.82
N GLU A 196 -1.40 6.32 -7.41
CA GLU A 196 -2.80 6.05 -7.66
C GLU A 196 -3.54 7.36 -7.95
N ILE A 197 -4.59 7.29 -8.78
CA ILE A 197 -5.39 8.45 -9.16
C ILE A 197 -6.86 8.10 -9.18
N LEU A 198 -7.67 8.92 -8.51
CA LEU A 198 -9.12 8.83 -8.47
C LEU A 198 -9.78 10.13 -8.94
N PRO A 199 -11.05 10.08 -9.41
CA PRO A 199 -11.83 11.28 -9.63
C PRO A 199 -12.09 12.04 -8.31
N ASN A 200 -12.43 13.32 -8.41
CA ASN A 200 -12.79 14.15 -7.25
C ASN A 200 -14.25 14.65 -7.35
N PRO A 201 -15.18 14.22 -6.46
CA PRO A 201 -14.97 13.28 -5.36
C PRO A 201 -14.86 11.82 -5.82
N PRO A 202 -14.13 10.96 -5.09
CA PRO A 202 -14.01 9.55 -5.44
C PRO A 202 -15.27 8.75 -5.07
N PRO A 203 -15.75 7.85 -5.95
CA PRO A 203 -16.73 6.84 -5.55
C PRO A 203 -16.21 5.98 -4.39
N PHE A 204 -17.08 5.61 -3.46
CA PHE A 204 -16.70 4.87 -2.26
C PHE A 204 -16.01 3.53 -2.58
N ALA A 205 -16.54 2.76 -3.53
CA ALA A 205 -15.99 1.47 -3.92
C ALA A 205 -14.57 1.61 -4.49
N ASP A 206 -14.35 2.63 -5.33
CA ASP A 206 -13.04 2.88 -5.93
C ASP A 206 -12.03 3.33 -4.87
N LEU A 207 -12.44 4.23 -3.97
CA LEU A 207 -11.62 4.64 -2.83
C LEU A 207 -11.23 3.45 -1.95
N GLN A 208 -12.17 2.55 -1.66
CA GLN A 208 -11.91 1.34 -0.88
C GLN A 208 -10.83 0.47 -1.54
N VAL A 209 -10.98 0.17 -2.83
CA VAL A 209 -10.02 -0.67 -3.56
C VAL A 209 -8.64 -0.03 -3.61
N VAL A 210 -8.57 1.25 -3.99
CA VAL A 210 -7.32 1.98 -4.15
C VAL A 210 -6.61 2.21 -2.82
N LEU A 211 -7.33 2.57 -1.76
CA LEU A 211 -6.76 2.79 -0.43
C LEU A 211 -6.15 1.50 0.12
N VAL A 212 -6.88 0.39 0.03
CA VAL A 212 -6.39 -0.93 0.48
C VAL A 212 -5.16 -1.36 -0.30
N ARG A 213 -5.17 -1.16 -1.63
CA ARG A 213 -4.04 -1.51 -2.49
C ARG A 213 -2.80 -0.67 -2.18
N ALA A 214 -2.96 0.65 -2.06
CA ALA A 214 -1.86 1.57 -1.74
C ALA A 214 -1.21 1.24 -0.39
N LEU A 215 -2.02 0.87 0.62
CA LEU A 215 -1.53 0.49 1.94
C LEU A 215 -0.91 -0.91 1.98
N GLY A 216 -1.43 -1.86 1.21
CA GLY A 216 -1.01 -3.26 1.25
C GLY A 216 0.20 -3.61 0.37
N LYS A 217 0.72 -2.66 -0.42
CA LYS A 217 1.80 -2.94 -1.38
C LYS A 217 3.16 -3.03 -0.66
N PRO A 218 3.92 -4.14 -0.82
CA PRO A 218 5.28 -4.23 -0.33
C PRO A 218 6.20 -3.17 -0.97
N VAL A 219 7.16 -2.66 -0.22
CA VAL A 219 8.15 -1.68 -0.73
C VAL A 219 9.27 -2.34 -1.53
N ALA A 220 9.54 -3.62 -1.27
CA ALA A 220 10.49 -4.41 -2.04
C ALA A 220 10.07 -5.89 -2.07
N ILE A 221 10.23 -6.50 -3.24
CA ILE A 221 10.15 -7.94 -3.46
C ILE A 221 11.44 -8.33 -4.15
N ARG A 222 12.29 -9.12 -3.47
CA ARG A 222 13.59 -9.54 -4.00
C ARG A 222 13.68 -11.05 -4.02
N ALA A 223 13.96 -11.63 -5.18
CA ALA A 223 14.37 -13.02 -5.23
C ALA A 223 15.70 -13.15 -4.47
N ALA A 224 15.75 -14.03 -3.47
CA ALA A 224 17.02 -14.47 -2.95
C ALA A 224 17.65 -15.35 -4.04
N GLN A 225 18.73 -14.90 -4.66
CA GLN A 225 19.47 -15.76 -5.57
C GLN A 225 19.97 -16.98 -4.78
N PRO A 226 19.88 -18.20 -5.36
CA PRO A 226 20.55 -19.34 -4.78
C PRO A 226 22.06 -19.05 -4.76
N GLY A 227 22.66 -19.08 -3.57
CA GLY A 227 24.11 -19.15 -3.40
C GLY A 227 24.66 -20.51 -3.84
#